data_AF-A0AAV7KGZ9-F1
#
_entry.id   AF-A0AAV7KGZ9-F1
#
_cell.length_a   1.000
_cell.length_b   1.000
_cell.length_c   1.000
_cell.angle_alpha   90.00
_cell.angle_beta   90.00
_cell.angle_gamma   90.00
#
_symmetry.space_group_name_H-M   'P 1'
#
loop_
_entity.id
_entity.type
_entity.pdbx_description
1 polymer ?
#
loop_
_entity_poly.entity_id
_entity_poly.type
_entity_poly.pdbx_seq_one_letter_code
_entity_poly.pdbx_strand_id
1 'polypeptide(L)'
;MEVWSVLGRYLEGFGIPLIVLYVSGMAGGTAISLLVSLWNVIVSYVNKENKCDSFIDSISPFIPLTGLILVFIIWSVVSPNKVMQIEIRCFCSAIGIAFSNVTCNLIISQMSGVRFRIFNSLVLLAVISLITSVAVPQIEIGVLYAYVIVLLLSHFHFGFVVVKELSSHFKIDVFRIPYEVKNS
;
A
#
# COMPACT_ATOMS: atom_id res chain seq x y z
N MET A 1 -6.84 -23.42 11.84
CA MET A 1 -5.46 -23.01 12.20
C MET A 1 -4.41 -24.06 11.83
N GLU A 2 -4.78 -25.33 11.64
CA GLU A 2 -3.82 -26.42 11.38
C GLU A 2 -3.14 -26.40 10.00
N VAL A 3 -3.84 -25.99 8.93
CA VAL A 3 -3.28 -26.01 7.56
C VAL A 3 -2.00 -25.19 7.43
N TRP A 4 -1.96 -24.01 8.06
CA TRP A 4 -0.79 -23.12 8.06
C TRP A 4 0.39 -23.70 8.86
N SER A 5 0.10 -24.47 9.92
CA SER A 5 1.12 -25.16 10.71
C SER A 5 1.72 -26.37 9.99
N VAL A 6 0.91 -27.06 9.17
CA VAL A 6 1.33 -28.21 8.36
C VAL A 6 2.14 -27.75 7.15
N LEU A 7 1.68 -26.70 6.44
CA LEU A 7 2.45 -26.09 5.36
C LEU A 7 3.78 -25.51 5.85
N GLY A 8 3.80 -24.89 7.04
CA GLY A 8 5.03 -24.36 7.63
C GLY A 8 6.09 -25.43 7.86
N ARG A 9 5.70 -26.58 8.42
CA ARG A 9 6.60 -27.73 8.61
C ARG A 9 7.05 -28.38 7.29
N TYR A 10 6.19 -28.42 6.28
CA TYR A 10 6.53 -28.95 4.95
C TYR A 10 7.54 -28.06 4.20
N LEU A 11 7.44 -26.74 4.34
CA LEU A 11 8.33 -25.78 3.67
C LEU A 11 9.70 -25.67 4.36
N GLU A 12 9.75 -25.78 5.69
CA GLU A 12 11.02 -25.88 6.43
C GLU A 12 11.82 -27.14 6.04
N GLY A 13 11.15 -28.24 5.67
CA GLY A 13 11.77 -29.45 5.13
C GLY A 13 12.46 -29.27 3.77
N PHE A 14 12.17 -28.20 3.05
CA PHE A 14 12.82 -27.83 1.77
C PHE A 14 13.97 -26.82 1.96
N GLY A 15 14.27 -26.40 3.19
CA GLY A 15 15.32 -25.43 3.49
C GLY A 15 14.98 -23.98 3.12
N ILE A 16 13.75 -23.70 2.68
CA ILE A 16 13.29 -22.34 2.38
C ILE A 16 12.52 -21.83 3.60
N PRO A 17 13.09 -20.90 4.39
CA PRO A 17 12.37 -20.35 5.53
C PRO A 17 11.15 -19.59 5.02
N LEU A 18 10.00 -19.77 5.67
CA LEU A 18 8.71 -19.16 5.31
C LEU A 18 8.81 -17.65 5.05
N ILE A 19 9.74 -17.01 5.76
CA ILE A 19 10.16 -15.61 5.64
C ILE A 19 10.60 -15.24 4.21
N VAL A 20 11.35 -16.10 3.53
CA VAL A 20 11.91 -15.87 2.19
C VAL A 20 10.83 -16.01 1.12
N LEU A 21 9.94 -16.99 1.26
CA LEU A 21 8.79 -17.13 0.37
C LEU A 21 7.87 -15.89 0.46
N TYR A 22 7.69 -15.37 1.67
CA TYR A 22 6.82 -14.22 1.92
C TYR A 22 7.41 -12.92 1.38
N VAL A 23 8.69 -12.66 1.66
CA VAL A 23 9.41 -11.48 1.16
C VAL A 23 9.51 -11.51 -0.36
N SER A 24 9.77 -12.68 -0.96
CA SER A 24 9.85 -12.82 -2.42
C SER A 24 8.49 -12.66 -3.12
N GLY A 25 7.40 -13.17 -2.53
CA GLY A 25 6.05 -12.98 -3.07
C GLY A 25 5.61 -11.51 -3.06
N MET A 26 5.84 -10.79 -1.95
CA MET A 26 5.55 -9.36 -1.89
C MET A 26 6.44 -8.55 -2.82
N ALA A 27 7.76 -8.81 -2.81
CA ALA A 27 8.69 -8.11 -3.69
C ALA A 27 8.36 -8.36 -5.16
N GLY A 28 8.01 -9.59 -5.53
CA GLY A 28 7.63 -9.95 -6.90
C GLY A 28 6.34 -9.27 -7.37
N GLY A 29 5.25 -9.36 -6.60
CA GLY A 29 3.96 -8.77 -6.98
C GLY A 29 3.99 -7.24 -7.05
N THR A 30 4.70 -6.60 -6.11
CA THR A 30 4.88 -5.15 -6.13
C THR A 30 5.84 -4.72 -7.24
N ALA A 31 6.93 -5.44 -7.49
CA ALA A 31 7.83 -5.16 -8.60
C ALA A 31 7.12 -5.25 -9.96
N ILE A 32 6.28 -6.26 -10.18
CA ILE A 32 5.50 -6.38 -11.42
C ILE A 32 4.56 -5.18 -11.58
N SER A 33 3.84 -4.82 -10.51
CA SER A 33 2.91 -3.67 -10.53
C SER A 33 3.64 -2.35 -10.79
N LEU A 34 4.84 -2.20 -10.22
CA LEU A 34 5.73 -1.06 -10.44
C LEU A 34 6.26 -1.02 -11.88
N LEU A 35 6.70 -2.15 -12.41
CA LEU A 35 7.22 -2.26 -13.77
C LEU A 35 6.15 -1.96 -14.81
N VAL A 36 4.93 -2.48 -14.64
CA VAL A 36 3.79 -2.17 -15.52
C VAL A 36 3.44 -0.69 -15.43
N SER A 37 3.44 -0.11 -14.23
CA SER A 37 3.17 1.32 -14.06
C SER A 37 4.24 2.20 -14.69
N LEU A 38 5.53 1.85 -14.54
CA LEU A 38 6.64 2.55 -15.19
C LEU A 38 6.55 2.44 -16.71
N TRP A 39 6.25 1.24 -17.21
CA TRP A 39 6.08 0.99 -18.63
C TRP A 39 4.97 1.86 -19.22
N ASN A 40 3.82 1.94 -18.54
CA ASN A 40 2.69 2.77 -18.98
C ASN A 40 3.03 4.26 -18.99
N VAL A 41 3.83 4.72 -18.01
CA VAL A 41 4.31 6.11 -17.97
C VAL A 41 5.30 6.39 -19.11
N ILE A 42 6.23 5.47 -19.40
CA ILE A 42 7.20 5.61 -20.50
C ILE A 42 6.48 5.63 -21.85
N VAL A 43 5.55 4.70 -22.06
CA VAL A 43 4.76 4.63 -23.30
C VAL A 43 3.90 5.88 -23.47
N SER A 44 3.25 6.38 -22.40
CA SER A 44 2.48 7.62 -22.43
C SER A 44 3.35 8.83 -22.76
N TYR A 45 4.58 8.89 -22.23
CA TYR A 45 5.56 9.93 -22.54
C TYR A 45 6.03 9.91 -24.01
N VAL A 46 6.28 8.72 -24.55
CA VAL A 46 6.66 8.53 -25.96
C VAL A 46 5.52 8.91 -26.90
N ASN A 47 4.28 8.58 -26.53
CA ASN A 47 3.08 8.85 -27.33
C ASN A 47 2.58 10.30 -27.24
N LYS A 48 3.18 11.16 -26.39
CA LYS A 48 2.79 12.57 -26.18
C LYS A 48 1.33 12.78 -25.74
N GLU A 49 0.69 11.76 -25.16
CA GLU A 49 -0.69 11.83 -24.63
C GLU A 49 -0.74 12.41 -23.21
N ASN A 50 0.42 12.69 -22.64
CA ASN A 50 0.64 13.14 -21.28
C ASN A 50 0.36 14.64 -21.12
N LYS A 51 -0.61 14.96 -20.26
CA LYS A 51 -0.89 16.33 -19.75
C LYS A 51 0.22 16.92 -18.85
N CYS A 52 1.25 16.14 -18.51
CA CYS A 52 2.33 16.54 -17.61
C CYS A 52 3.64 16.78 -18.37
N ASP A 53 4.13 18.02 -18.37
CA ASP A 53 5.28 18.49 -19.15
C ASP A 53 6.66 18.03 -18.65
N SER A 54 6.76 17.32 -17.52
CA SER A 54 8.04 16.92 -16.91
C SER A 54 8.11 15.44 -16.56
N PHE A 55 9.18 14.77 -17.01
CA PHE A 55 9.49 13.36 -16.71
C PHE A 55 9.64 13.10 -15.20
N ILE A 56 10.08 14.11 -14.45
CA ILE A 56 10.23 14.05 -12.99
C ILE A 56 8.85 13.97 -12.31
N ASP A 57 7.86 14.73 -12.80
CA ASP A 57 6.48 14.68 -12.28
C ASP A 57 5.84 13.30 -12.55
N SER A 58 6.22 12.65 -13.64
CA SER A 58 5.75 11.31 -13.99
C SER A 58 6.36 10.18 -13.14
N ILE A 59 7.59 10.35 -12.65
CA ILE A 59 8.29 9.38 -11.77
C ILE A 59 8.04 9.65 -10.28
N SER A 60 7.68 10.88 -9.93
CA SER A 60 7.23 11.33 -8.62
C SER A 60 6.42 10.31 -7.78
N PRO A 61 5.40 9.61 -8.32
CA PRO A 61 4.60 8.66 -7.54
C PRO A 61 5.30 7.33 -7.22
N PHE A 62 6.45 7.03 -7.85
CA PHE A 62 7.24 5.82 -7.55
C PHE A 62 8.06 5.94 -6.27
N ILE A 63 8.54 7.14 -5.97
CA ILE A 63 9.35 7.45 -4.78
C ILE A 63 8.68 6.98 -3.48
N PRO A 64 7.42 7.34 -3.16
CA PRO A 64 6.77 6.90 -1.93
C PRO A 64 6.50 5.39 -1.91
N LEU A 65 6.26 4.78 -3.07
CA LEU A 65 5.94 3.36 -3.18
C LEU A 65 7.18 2.50 -2.91
N THR A 66 8.33 2.87 -3.51
CA THR A 66 9.62 2.24 -3.22
C THR A 66 10.07 2.52 -1.79
N GLY A 67 9.89 3.74 -1.29
CA GLY A 67 10.24 4.09 0.10
C GLY A 67 9.48 3.25 1.12
N LEU A 68 8.18 3.01 0.90
CA LEU A 68 7.36 2.20 1.78
C LEU A 68 7.82 0.74 1.81
N ILE A 69 8.14 0.16 0.65
CA ILE A 69 8.70 -1.20 0.56
C ILE A 69 10.01 -1.31 1.34
N LEU A 70 10.93 -0.36 1.14
CA LEU A 70 12.21 -0.35 1.83
C LEU A 70 12.04 -0.27 3.35
N VAL A 71 11.15 0.61 3.83
CA VAL A 71 10.88 0.75 5.27
C VAL A 71 10.37 -0.56 5.87
N PHE A 72 9.42 -1.24 5.22
CA PHE A 72 8.91 -2.51 5.73
C PHE A 72 9.93 -3.66 5.66
N ILE A 73 10.79 -3.68 4.63
CA ILE A 73 11.90 -4.64 4.56
C ILE A 73 12.89 -4.38 5.71
N ILE A 74 13.27 -3.13 5.94
CA ILE A 74 14.15 -2.75 7.05
C ILE A 74 13.50 -3.11 8.38
N TRP A 75 12.20 -2.82 8.56
CA TRP A 75 11.48 -3.20 9.78
C TRP A 75 11.53 -4.70 10.02
N SER A 76 11.29 -5.50 8.98
CA SER A 76 11.32 -6.96 9.06
C SER A 76 12.69 -7.50 9.49
N VAL A 77 13.79 -6.91 9.00
CA VAL A 77 15.16 -7.35 9.30
C VAL A 77 15.65 -6.84 10.66
N VAL A 78 15.30 -5.60 11.03
CA VAL A 78 15.82 -4.92 12.24
C VAL A 78 14.94 -5.18 13.48
N SER A 79 13.71 -5.66 13.30
CA SER A 79 12.75 -5.94 14.40
C SER A 79 13.36 -6.83 15.50
N PRO A 80 13.52 -6.32 16.74
CA PRO A 80 14.10 -7.07 17.85
C PRO A 80 13.26 -8.27 18.29
N ASN A 81 11.92 -8.14 18.29
CA ASN A 81 11.02 -9.22 18.72
C ASN A 81 10.65 -10.19 17.59
N LYS A 82 11.24 -10.04 16.40
CA LYS A 82 10.84 -10.80 15.20
C LYS A 82 9.32 -10.76 15.03
N VAL A 83 8.75 -9.56 15.00
CA VAL A 83 7.28 -9.34 14.93
C VAL A 83 6.65 -10.10 13.79
N MET A 84 7.37 -10.28 12.68
CA MET A 84 6.89 -11.04 11.54
C MET A 84 6.70 -12.54 11.82
N GLN A 85 7.35 -13.10 12.84
CA GLN A 85 7.17 -14.48 13.28
C GLN A 85 6.02 -14.63 14.28
N ILE A 86 5.80 -13.60 15.11
CA ILE A 86 4.76 -13.62 16.16
C ILE A 86 3.40 -13.19 15.60
N GLU A 87 3.36 -12.05 14.90
CA GLU A 87 2.14 -11.39 14.43
C GLU A 87 2.19 -11.13 12.92
N ILE A 88 2.46 -12.20 12.16
CA ILE A 88 2.56 -12.14 10.69
C ILE A 88 1.31 -11.51 10.06
N ARG A 89 0.10 -11.88 10.53
CA ARG A 89 -1.17 -11.43 9.94
C ARG A 89 -1.34 -9.92 9.99
N CYS A 90 -1.02 -9.31 11.13
CA CYS A 90 -1.13 -7.88 11.35
C CYS A 90 -0.10 -7.12 10.50
N PHE A 91 1.15 -7.61 10.48
CA PHE A 91 2.21 -7.00 9.69
C PHE A 91 1.90 -7.01 8.19
N CYS A 92 1.36 -8.12 7.69
CA CYS A 92 0.95 -8.28 6.29
C CYS A 92 -0.23 -7.37 5.92
N SER A 93 -1.19 -7.25 6.84
CA SER A 93 -2.33 -6.35 6.67
C SER A 93 -1.87 -4.89 6.63
N ALA A 94 -0.92 -4.51 7.50
CA ALA A 94 -0.33 -3.18 7.51
C ALA A 94 0.31 -2.83 6.16
N ILE A 95 1.12 -3.74 5.62
CA ILE A 95 1.77 -3.57 4.31
C ILE A 95 0.73 -3.44 3.20
N GLY A 96 -0.27 -4.33 3.17
CA GLY A 96 -1.32 -4.33 2.16
C GLY A 96 -2.15 -3.05 2.16
N ILE A 97 -2.57 -2.56 3.34
CA ILE A 97 -3.34 -1.32 3.47
C ILE A 97 -2.49 -0.12 3.04
N ALA A 98 -1.24 -0.04 3.51
CA ALA A 98 -0.35 1.05 3.16
C ALA A 98 -0.04 1.10 1.65
N PHE A 99 0.23 -0.06 1.03
CA PHE A 99 0.44 -0.19 -0.41
C PHE A 99 -0.82 0.20 -1.21
N SER A 100 -1.99 -0.25 -0.77
CA SER A 100 -3.27 0.09 -1.42
C SER A 100 -3.53 1.60 -1.37
N ASN A 101 -3.22 2.25 -0.24
CA ASN A 101 -3.40 3.69 -0.11
C ASN A 101 -2.50 4.47 -1.08
N VAL A 102 -1.23 4.08 -1.23
CA VAL A 102 -0.32 4.71 -2.20
C VAL A 102 -0.78 4.46 -3.64
N THR A 103 -1.14 3.22 -3.96
CA THR A 103 -1.59 2.83 -5.31
C THR A 103 -2.88 3.53 -5.71
N CYS A 104 -3.86 3.66 -4.81
CA CYS A 104 -5.09 4.41 -5.08
C CYS A 104 -4.81 5.89 -5.40
N ASN A 105 -3.94 6.55 -4.62
CA ASN A 105 -3.52 7.92 -4.90
C ASN A 105 -2.83 8.04 -6.27
N LEU A 106 -2.02 7.06 -6.64
CA LEU A 106 -1.34 7.00 -7.94
C LEU A 106 -2.35 6.92 -9.09
N ILE A 107 -3.31 5.99 -9.01
CA ILE A 107 -4.37 5.83 -10.03
C ILE A 107 -5.17 7.14 -10.19
N ILE A 108 -5.55 7.78 -9.08
CA ILE A 108 -6.32 9.03 -9.13
C ILE A 108 -5.51 10.16 -9.76
N SER A 109 -4.22 10.28 -9.41
CA SER A 109 -3.34 11.30 -10.01
C SER A 109 -3.20 11.12 -11.52
N GLN A 110 -3.17 9.87 -11.99
CA GLN A 110 -3.12 9.54 -13.42
C GLN A 110 -4.44 9.84 -14.14
N MET A 111 -5.59 9.58 -13.51
CA MET A 111 -6.90 9.79 -14.12
C MET A 111 -7.36 11.25 -14.11
N SER A 112 -6.99 12.01 -13.07
CA SER A 112 -7.44 13.40 -12.88
C SER A 112 -6.44 14.44 -13.38
N GLY A 113 -5.19 14.04 -13.67
CA GLY A 113 -4.11 14.96 -14.02
C GLY A 113 -3.67 15.85 -12.85
N VAL A 114 -4.13 15.58 -11.62
CA VAL A 114 -3.72 16.30 -10.41
C VAL A 114 -2.38 15.76 -9.95
N ARG A 115 -1.41 16.64 -9.66
CA ARG A 115 -0.08 16.27 -9.19
C ARG A 115 -0.14 15.43 -7.91
N PHE A 116 0.52 14.28 -7.94
CA PHE A 116 0.69 13.43 -6.76
C PHE A 116 1.54 14.17 -5.71
N ARG A 117 1.00 14.35 -4.50
CA ARG A 117 1.73 14.97 -3.40
C ARG A 117 2.66 13.91 -2.78
N ILE A 118 3.93 13.94 -3.19
CA ILE A 118 5.02 12.99 -2.82
C ILE A 118 5.14 12.80 -1.31
N PHE A 119 4.84 13.85 -0.53
CA PHE A 119 5.00 13.88 0.91
C PHE A 119 3.88 13.09 1.61
N ASN A 120 4.03 11.78 1.56
CA ASN A 120 3.08 10.86 2.14
C ASN A 120 3.29 10.81 3.66
N SER A 121 2.37 11.42 4.42
CA SER A 121 2.36 11.36 5.89
C SER A 121 2.42 9.91 6.41
N LEU A 122 1.99 8.94 5.60
CA LEU A 122 2.03 7.52 5.92
C LEU A 122 3.44 6.92 5.90
N VAL A 123 4.31 7.38 4.97
CA VAL A 123 5.72 6.93 4.94
C VAL A 123 6.45 7.47 6.17
N LEU A 124 6.20 8.74 6.53
CA LEU A 124 6.74 9.32 7.76
C LEU A 124 6.25 8.56 8.99
N LEU A 125 4.96 8.22 9.05
CA LEU A 125 4.39 7.44 10.13
C LEU A 125 5.03 6.04 10.24
N ALA A 126 5.29 5.39 9.11
CA ALA A 126 5.97 4.09 9.05
C ALA A 126 7.41 4.16 9.56
N VAL A 127 8.13 5.23 9.24
CA VAL A 127 9.49 5.48 9.75
C VAL A 127 9.48 5.76 11.25
N ILE A 128 8.53 6.56 11.73
CA ILE A 128 8.38 6.84 13.18
C ILE A 128 8.06 5.55 13.94
N SER A 129 7.17 4.71 13.42
CA SER A 129 6.85 3.43 14.04
C SER A 129 8.05 2.49 14.07
N LEU A 130 8.84 2.44 12.99
CA LEU A 130 10.09 1.67 12.93
C LEU A 130 11.09 2.14 14.00
N ILE A 131 11.36 3.45 14.08
CA ILE A 131 12.30 4.01 15.07
C ILE A 131 11.81 3.71 16.49
N THR A 132 10.51 3.86 16.75
CA THR A 132 9.91 3.60 18.07
C THR A 132 10.02 2.12 18.45
N SER A 133 9.76 1.21 17.50
CA SER A 133 9.89 -0.23 17.68
C SER A 133 11.32 -0.67 18.00
N VAL A 134 12.32 -0.03 17.40
CA VAL A 134 13.75 -0.31 17.68
C VAL A 134 14.18 0.29 19.03
N ALA A 135 13.72 1.49 19.35
CA ALA A 135 14.07 2.18 20.59
C ALA A 135 13.47 1.52 21.83
N VAL A 136 12.22 1.02 21.73
CA VAL A 136 11.50 0.39 22.84
C VAL A 136 10.90 -0.94 22.36
N PRO A 137 11.65 -2.05 22.44
CA PRO A 137 11.18 -3.35 21.95
C PRO A 137 9.89 -3.83 22.63
N GLN A 138 9.67 -3.48 23.89
CA GLN A 138 8.52 -3.96 24.66
C GLN A 138 7.16 -3.50 24.11
N ILE A 139 7.11 -2.36 23.42
CA ILE A 139 5.86 -1.80 22.87
C ILE A 139 5.70 -2.09 21.37
N GLU A 140 6.63 -2.82 20.76
CA GLU A 140 6.70 -2.99 19.31
C GLU A 140 5.40 -3.53 18.69
N ILE A 141 4.76 -4.50 19.35
CA ILE A 141 3.48 -5.07 18.91
C ILE A 141 2.34 -4.04 19.03
N GLY A 142 2.31 -3.28 20.12
CA GLY A 142 1.32 -2.21 20.32
C GLY A 142 1.45 -1.09 19.29
N VAL A 143 2.68 -0.72 18.95
CA VAL A 143 2.99 0.25 17.89
C VAL A 143 2.51 -0.26 16.53
N LEU A 144 2.69 -1.55 16.22
CA LEU A 144 2.18 -2.13 14.98
C LEU A 144 0.65 -2.06 14.89
N TYR A 145 -0.08 -2.40 15.97
CA TYR A 145 -1.54 -2.29 16.00
C TYR A 145 -2.02 -0.84 15.84
N ALA A 146 -1.41 0.09 16.58
CA ALA A 146 -1.73 1.51 16.47
C ALA A 146 -1.51 2.00 15.03
N TYR A 147 -0.41 1.60 14.41
CA TYR A 147 -0.09 1.93 13.03
C TYR A 147 -1.14 1.37 12.04
N VAL A 148 -1.56 0.11 12.19
CA VAL A 148 -2.63 -0.48 11.37
C VAL A 148 -3.95 0.29 11.50
N ILE A 149 -4.33 0.69 12.71
CA ILE A 149 -5.57 1.44 12.93
C ILE A 149 -5.50 2.80 12.23
N VAL A 150 -4.38 3.53 12.37
CA VAL A 150 -4.20 4.83 11.72
C VAL A 150 -4.20 4.69 10.20
N LEU A 151 -3.53 3.67 9.66
CA LEU A 151 -3.56 3.36 8.22
C LEU A 151 -4.99 3.12 7.73
N LEU A 152 -5.75 2.32 8.46
CA LEU A 152 -7.13 1.98 8.09
C LEU A 152 -8.02 3.21 8.09
N LEU A 153 -7.98 4.02 9.16
CA LEU A 153 -8.74 5.27 9.25
C LEU A 153 -8.37 6.24 8.13
N SER A 154 -7.07 6.39 7.86
CA SER A 154 -6.60 7.25 6.77
C SER A 154 -7.06 6.76 5.40
N HIS A 155 -7.06 5.44 5.16
CA HIS A 155 -7.52 4.86 3.90
C HIS A 155 -9.03 5.05 3.70
N PHE A 156 -9.83 4.83 4.74
CA PHE A 156 -11.26 5.10 4.69
C PHE A 156 -11.56 6.58 4.43
N HIS A 157 -10.96 7.47 5.20
CA HIS A 157 -11.16 8.91 5.03
C HIS A 157 -10.79 9.36 3.62
N PHE A 158 -9.64 8.91 3.11
CA PHE A 158 -9.22 9.18 1.73
C PHE A 158 -10.24 8.65 0.71
N GLY A 159 -10.67 7.40 0.86
CA GLY A 159 -11.67 6.79 -0.02
C GLY A 159 -12.99 7.59 -0.05
N PHE A 160 -13.51 7.99 1.10
CA PHE A 160 -14.73 8.79 1.19
C PHE A 160 -14.60 10.16 0.50
N VAL A 161 -13.50 10.87 0.75
CA VAL A 161 -13.25 12.19 0.14
C VAL A 161 -13.15 12.06 -1.38
N VAL A 162 -12.40 11.08 -1.88
CA VAL A 162 -12.24 10.84 -3.31
C VAL A 162 -13.56 10.51 -3.98
N VAL A 163 -14.34 9.58 -3.42
CA VAL A 163 -15.63 9.18 -4.00
C VAL A 163 -16.57 10.39 -4.09
N LYS A 164 -16.59 11.25 -3.07
CA LYS A 164 -17.38 12.48 -3.05
C LYS A 164 -16.94 13.46 -4.15
N GLU A 165 -15.63 13.67 -4.29
CA GLU A 165 -15.07 14.58 -5.31
C GLU A 165 -15.35 14.06 -6.72
N LEU A 166 -15.18 12.75 -6.95
CA LEU A 166 -15.41 12.09 -8.22
C LEU A 166 -16.90 12.11 -8.60
N SER A 167 -17.78 11.85 -7.64
CA SER A 167 -19.24 11.93 -7.81
C SER A 167 -19.67 13.34 -8.21
N SER A 168 -19.11 14.38 -7.58
CA SER A 168 -19.35 15.78 -7.95
C SER A 168 -18.80 16.11 -9.33
N HIS A 169 -17.61 15.61 -9.67
CA HIS A 169 -16.96 15.86 -10.97
C HIS A 169 -17.75 15.25 -12.14
N PHE A 170 -18.18 14.00 -12.02
CA PHE A 170 -18.95 13.31 -13.05
C PHE A 170 -20.45 13.59 -12.99
N LYS A 171 -20.94 14.32 -11.97
CA LYS A 171 -22.36 14.59 -11.70
C LYS A 171 -23.21 13.31 -11.61
N ILE A 172 -22.63 12.25 -11.05
CA ILE A 172 -23.30 10.96 -10.82
C ILE A 172 -23.53 10.82 -9.32
N ASP A 173 -24.78 10.66 -8.90
CA ASP A 173 -25.14 10.38 -7.51
C ASP A 173 -24.85 8.92 -7.16
N VAL A 174 -23.59 8.62 -6.80
CA VAL A 174 -23.13 7.25 -6.51
C VAL A 174 -23.91 6.58 -5.36
N PHE A 175 -24.48 7.37 -4.45
CA PHE A 175 -25.23 6.88 -3.28
C PHE A 175 -26.75 6.95 -3.43
N ARG A 176 -27.28 7.34 -4.60
CA ARG A 176 -28.72 7.43 -4.83
C ARG A 176 -29.17 6.27 -5.70
N ILE A 177 -29.76 5.24 -5.09
CA ILE A 177 -30.39 4.14 -5.81
C ILE A 177 -31.74 4.67 -6.36
N PRO A 178 -31.94 4.75 -7.68
CA PRO A 178 -33.25 5.11 -8.21
C PRO A 178 -34.22 3.97 -7.92
N TYR A 179 -35.28 4.25 -7.16
CA TYR A 179 -36.39 3.32 -7.02
C TYR A 179 -37.27 3.45 -8.25
N GLU A 180 -37.24 2.46 -9.13
CA GLU A 180 -38.11 2.41 -10.30
C GLU A 180 -39.53 2.03 -9.82
N VAL A 181 -40.40 3.04 -9.68
CA VAL A 181 -41.83 2.80 -9.42
C VAL A 181 -42.43 2.26 -10.71
N LYS A 182 -42.58 0.93 -10.79
CA LYS A 182 -43.26 0.25 -11.88
C LYS A 182 -44.76 0.59 -11.79
N ASN A 183 -45.21 1.57 -12.56
CA ASN A 183 -46.63 1.87 -12.72
C ASN A 183 -47.28 0.70 -13.47
N SER A 184 -48.03 -0.11 -12.72
CA SER A 184 -48.91 -1.18 -13.20
C SER A 184 -50.18 -0.63 -13.85
#